data_AF-A0A535H386-F1
#
_entry.id   AF-A0A535H386-F1
#
_cell.length_a   1.000
_cell.length_b   1.000
_cell.length_c   1.000
_cell.angle_alpha   90.00
_cell.angle_beta   90.00
_cell.angle_gamma   90.00
#
_symmetry.space_group_name_H-M   'P 1'
#
loop_
_entity.id
_entity.type
_entity.pdbx_description
1 polymer ?
#
loop_
_entity_poly.entity_id
_entity_poly.type
_entity_poly.pdbx_seq_one_letter_code
_entity_poly.pdbx_strand_id
1 'polypeptide(L)' 'MAVRGELGKPPFTVFYLSGGELMAAAGVNDHHTVARARRVMEARGEVTRAQLEDPNFDLRRGLA' A
#
# COMPACT_ATOMS: atom_id res chain seq x y z
N MET A 1 -1.51 1.96 10.47
CA MET A 1 -2.44 1.61 9.37
C MET A 1 -2.56 2.81 8.44
N ALA A 2 -2.72 2.57 7.14
CA ALA A 2 -3.04 3.56 6.12
C ALA A 2 -4.18 3.06 5.23
N VAL A 3 -4.96 3.97 4.66
CA VAL A 3 -6.04 3.64 3.71
C VAL A 3 -5.83 4.43 2.43
N ARG A 4 -5.84 3.73 1.28
CA ARG A 4 -5.87 4.34 -0.05
C ARG A 4 -7.26 4.18 -0.65
N GLY A 5 -7.85 5.30 -1.03
CA GLY A 5 -9.27 5.39 -1.38
C GLY A 5 -10.14 5.66 -0.15
N GLU A 6 -11.44 5.44 -0.27
CA GLU A 6 -12.40 5.66 0.82
C GLU A 6 -12.84 4.32 1.41
N LEU A 7 -12.66 4.15 2.73
CA LEU A 7 -13.00 2.91 3.42
C LEU A 7 -14.50 2.61 3.27
N GLY A 8 -14.82 1.42 2.75
CA GLY A 8 -16.20 1.01 2.50
C GLY A 8 -16.77 1.40 1.13
N LYS A 9 -16.03 2.16 0.32
CA LYS A 9 -16.39 2.45 -1.08
C LYS A 9 -15.34 1.84 -2.03
N PRO A 10 -15.61 0.66 -2.62
CA PRO A 10 -14.68 0.04 -3.56
C PRO A 10 -14.42 0.93 -4.80
N PRO A 11 -13.19 0.95 -5.34
CA PRO A 11 -12.02 0.23 -4.86
C PRO A 11 -11.30 0.96 -3.70
N PHE A 12 -10.81 0.20 -2.71
CA PHE A 12 -9.91 0.74 -1.68
C PHE A 12 -8.94 -0.33 -1.18
N THR A 13 -7.82 0.10 -0.60
CA THR A 13 -6.82 -0.79 0.01
C THR A 13 -6.44 -0.30 1.41
N VAL A 14 -6.35 -1.23 2.37
CA VAL A 14 -5.84 -0.98 3.73
C VAL A 14 -4.43 -1.56 3.85
N PHE A 15 -3.50 -0.75 4.34
CA PHE A 15 -2.11 -1.15 4.60
C PHE A 15 -1.84 -1.23 6.10
N TYR A 16 -1.18 -2.30 6.50
CA TYR A 16 -0.73 -2.54 7.87
C TYR A 16 0.77 -2.29 7.96
N LEU A 17 1.15 -1.44 8.90
CA LEU A 17 2.52 -1.01 9.13
C LEU A 17 2.94 -1.47 10.52
N SER A 18 4.18 -1.95 10.68
CA SER A 18 4.81 -2.22 11.96
C SER A 18 6.20 -1.60 11.96
N GLY A 19 6.51 -0.77 12.96
CA GLY A 19 7.82 -0.08 13.01
C GLY A 19 8.11 0.82 11.80
N GLY A 20 7.10 1.23 11.03
CA GLY A 20 7.27 1.99 9.79
C GLY A 20 7.42 1.14 8.53
N GLU A 21 7.59 -0.17 8.66
CA GLU A 21 7.70 -1.11 7.54
C GLU A 21 6.31 -1.66 7.15
N LEU A 22 6.08 -1.83 5.86
CA LEU A 22 4.84 -2.39 5.31
C LEU A 22 4.80 -3.91 5.55
N MET A 23 3.81 -4.36 6.32
CA MET A 23 3.67 -5.77 6.73
C MET A 23 2.58 -6.52 5.98
N ALA A 24 1.49 -5.83 5.62
CA ALA A 24 0.38 -6.44 4.89
C ALA A 24 -0.43 -5.39 4.11
N ALA A 25 -1.14 -5.86 3.09
CA ALA A 25 -2.13 -5.08 2.35
C ALA A 25 -3.39 -5.91 2.12
N ALA A 26 -4.56 -5.30 2.36
CA ALA A 26 -5.87 -5.89 2.09
C ALA A 26 -6.62 -4.98 1.11
N GLY A 27 -6.82 -5.46 -0.12
CA GLY A 27 -7.52 -4.72 -1.18
C GLY A 27 -8.94 -5.22 -1.39
N VAL A 28 -9.88 -4.29 -1.56
CA VAL A 28 -11.27 -4.56 -1.98
C VAL A 28 -11.43 -4.02 -3.40
N ASN A 29 -11.61 -4.93 -4.37
CA ASN A 29 -11.61 -4.63 -5.81
C ASN A 29 -10.35 -3.89 -6.33
N ASP A 30 -9.23 -3.99 -5.61
CA ASP A 30 -7.98 -3.28 -5.93
C ASP A 30 -6.78 -4.25 -6.03
N HIS A 31 -6.88 -5.21 -6.93
CA HIS A 31 -5.84 -6.22 -7.14
C HIS A 31 -4.50 -5.60 -7.61
N HIS A 32 -4.55 -4.46 -8.30
CA HIS A 32 -3.37 -3.75 -8.77
C HIS A 32 -2.53 -3.19 -7.62
N THR A 33 -3.16 -2.53 -6.65
CA THR A 33 -2.43 -2.02 -5.47
C THR A 33 -1.88 -3.16 -4.63
N VAL A 34 -2.65 -4.23 -4.41
CA VAL A 34 -2.18 -5.42 -3.67
C VAL A 34 -0.96 -6.05 -4.33
N ALA A 35 -0.97 -6.24 -5.66
CA ALA A 35 0.15 -6.82 -6.39
C ALA A 35 1.43 -5.96 -6.28
N ARG A 36 1.29 -4.63 -6.26
CA ARG A 36 2.43 -3.71 -6.09
C ARG A 36 2.93 -3.70 -4.64
N ALA A 37 2.03 -3.66 -3.67
CA ALA A 37 2.37 -3.72 -2.25
C ALA A 37 3.14 -5.02 -1.92
N ARG A 38 2.73 -6.15 -2.51
CA ARG A 38 3.45 -7.42 -2.38
C ARG A 38 4.92 -7.30 -2.78
N ARG A 39 5.21 -6.66 -3.91
CA ARG A 39 6.59 -6.44 -4.37
C ARG A 39 7.39 -5.53 -3.43
N VAL A 40 6.76 -4.49 -2.89
CA VAL A 40 7.40 -3.61 -1.88
C VAL A 40 7.78 -4.41 -0.65
N MET A 41 6.87 -5.26 -0.15
CA MET A 41 7.15 -6.13 1.01
C MET A 41 8.24 -7.17 0.71
N GLU A 42 8.19 -7.84 -0.45
CA GLU A 42 9.22 -8.81 -0.88
C GLU A 42 10.63 -8.17 -0.96
N ALA A 43 10.70 -6.90 -1.39
CA ALA A 43 11.95 -6.15 -1.52
C ALA A 43 12.37 -5.40 -0.24
N ARG A 44 11.56 -5.44 0.84
CA ARG A 44 11.73 -4.58 2.03
C ARG A 44 11.87 -3.09 1.68
N GLY A 45 11.10 -2.66 0.69
CA GLY A 45 11.14 -1.31 0.16
C GLY A 45 10.62 -0.26 1.17
N GLU A 46 11.24 0.92 1.17
CA GLU A 46 10.85 2.01 2.06
C GLU A 46 9.67 2.79 1.46
N VAL A 47 8.53 2.76 2.17
CA VAL A 47 7.34 3.54 1.81
C VAL A 47 6.77 4.21 3.06
N THR A 48 6.48 5.50 2.95
CA THR A 48 5.89 6.26 4.06
C THR A 48 4.38 6.07 4.10
N ARG A 49 3.79 6.34 5.27
CA ARG A 49 2.33 6.36 5.43
C ARG A 49 1.64 7.28 4.42
N ALA A 50 2.16 8.49 4.22
CA ALA A 50 1.58 9.47 3.29
C ALA A 50 1.60 8.97 1.84
N GLN A 51 2.68 8.31 1.42
CA GLN A 51 2.79 7.68 0.10
C GLN A 51 1.81 6.52 -0.08
N LEU A 52 1.56 5.75 0.98
CA LEU A 52 0.56 4.69 0.95
C LEU A 52 -0.85 5.25 0.77
N GLU A 53 -1.19 6.34 1.46
CA GLU A 53 -2.51 7.00 1.38
C GLU A 53 -2.73 7.74 0.04
N ASP A 54 -1.66 8.23 -0.59
CA ASP A 54 -1.73 8.95 -1.87
C ASP A 54 -2.11 8.02 -3.05
N PRO A 55 -3.28 8.21 -3.69
CA PRO A 55 -3.68 7.42 -4.85
C PRO A 55 -2.81 7.67 -6.08
N ASN A 56 -2.09 8.79 -6.16
CA ASN A 56 -1.22 9.15 -7.27
C ASN A 56 0.21 8.64 -7.09
N PHE A 57 0.57 8.15 -5.90
CA PHE A 57 1.89 7.60 -5.64
C PHE A 57 2.02 6.17 -6.19
N ASP A 58 3.00 6.00 -7.09
CA ASP A 58 3.39 4.69 -7.59
C ASP A 58 4.25 3.94 -6.57
N LEU A 59 3.68 2.91 -5.96
CA LEU A 59 4.35 2.04 -4.99
C LEU A 59 5.66 1.42 -5.51
N ARG A 60 5.85 1.29 -6.83
CA ARG A 60 7.11 0.78 -7.39
C ARG A 60 8.31 1.69 -7.10
N ARG A 61 8.08 2.97 -6.77
CA ARG A 61 9.13 3.91 -6.39
C ARG A 61 9.77 3.59 -5.04
N GLY A 62 9.11 2.79 -4.20
CA GLY A 62 9.68 2.30 -2.94
C GLY A 62 10.62 1.10 -3.12
N LEU A 63 10.90 0.65 -4.35
CA LEU A 63 11.79 -0.49 -4.65
C LEU A 63 13.24 -0.06 -4.97
N ALA A 64 13.55 1.25 -4.89
CA ALA A 64 14.81 1.84 -5.32
C ALA A 64 15.75 2.11 -4.14
#